data_AF-A0A255S977-F1
#
_entry.id   AF-A0A255S977-F1
#
_cell.length_a   1.000
_cell.length_b   1.000
_cell.length_c   1.000
_cell.angle_alpha   90.00
_cell.angle_beta   90.00
_cell.angle_gamma   90.00
#
_symmetry.space_group_name_H-M   'P 1'
#
loop_
_entity.id
_entity.type
_entity.pdbx_description
1 polymer ?
#
loop_
_entity_poly.entity_id
_entity_poly.type
_entity_poly.pdbx_seq_one_letter_code
_entity_poly.pdbx_strand_id
1 'polypeptide(L)'
;MKRAFVLFWHGLTALLAGIANWFTVILGMRDDSKYGKILRRTVGSCFAFLMLLLAIAAGWDFCRTACYRLEVNKHFDDSYYDTQYISRNVTYYTYYDEDGFLKTADGKKTITGIRWIAKPLGMDSLICYSDGKKRGYFNMFTGKSVIEPKYDHAWIFSDGLASVDDGGWIKFIDASGKVVIDPQIPYIPGAEGYVFHNNRCIVHNERRDRFGLLDKQGKWVLKPDYFSIESSKSFWIIDNGEGKSVLDSTLNTVIPFTKGQIWVSSEYISVTLSNHIIQRYDHSGKIINDFYINDVSYMTYESDELRYSTSKNYNEEGTLTSETENIEPLPVEKMARCRRYEAESGWYGLMSADGKVITPPSYCSIQAIGYDIYLCKDNGEDGVILNGKGQRID
;
A
#
# COMPACT_ATOMS: atom_id res chain seq x y z
N MET A 1 -33.02 -54.65 17.85
CA MET A 1 -32.23 -53.71 18.70
C MET A 1 -32.65 -53.68 20.17
N LYS A 2 -33.93 -53.49 20.55
CA LYS A 2 -34.34 -53.42 21.98
C LYS A 2 -33.96 -54.63 22.85
N ARG A 3 -34.10 -55.87 22.36
CA ARG A 3 -33.73 -57.08 23.12
C ARG A 3 -32.21 -57.23 23.37
N ALA A 4 -31.38 -56.83 22.40
CA ALA A 4 -29.92 -56.88 22.55
C ALA A 4 -29.41 -55.86 23.58
N PHE A 5 -30.02 -54.67 23.62
CA PHE A 5 -29.70 -53.63 24.60
C PHE A 5 -30.05 -54.05 26.04
N VAL A 6 -31.21 -54.70 26.24
CA VAL A 6 -31.62 -55.23 27.55
C VAL A 6 -30.69 -56.36 28.02
N LEU A 7 -30.31 -57.27 27.12
CA LEU A 7 -29.37 -58.36 27.44
C LEU A 7 -27.97 -57.82 27.78
N PHE A 8 -27.49 -56.80 27.05
CA PHE A 8 -26.23 -56.13 27.38
C PHE A 8 -26.28 -55.50 28.78
N TRP A 9 -27.37 -54.81 29.13
CA TRP A 9 -27.48 -54.20 30.45
C TRP A 9 -27.56 -55.23 31.58
N HIS A 10 -28.28 -56.35 31.36
CA HIS A 10 -28.29 -57.46 32.33
C HIS A 10 -26.91 -58.11 32.49
N GLY A 11 -26.16 -58.29 31.39
CA GLY A 11 -24.79 -58.80 31.47
C GLY A 11 -23.85 -57.86 32.22
N LEU A 12 -23.92 -56.55 31.94
CA LEU A 12 -23.06 -55.55 32.55
C LEU A 12 -23.40 -55.32 34.03
N THR A 13 -24.67 -55.32 34.41
CA THR A 13 -25.09 -55.25 35.83
C THR A 13 -24.65 -56.48 36.62
N ALA A 14 -24.74 -57.68 36.03
CA ALA A 14 -24.25 -58.90 36.67
C ALA A 14 -22.72 -58.90 36.84
N LEU A 15 -21.98 -58.42 35.83
CA LEU A 15 -20.53 -58.25 35.90
C LEU A 15 -20.14 -57.25 37.00
N LEU A 16 -20.78 -56.08 37.04
CA LEU A 16 -20.53 -55.05 38.04
C LEU A 16 -20.86 -55.55 39.46
N ALA A 17 -21.95 -56.30 39.63
CA ALA A 17 -22.31 -56.92 40.91
C ALA A 17 -21.28 -57.98 41.34
N GLY A 18 -20.76 -58.78 40.40
CA GLY A 18 -19.68 -59.74 40.64
C GLY A 18 -18.39 -59.06 41.09
N ILE A 19 -17.98 -57.99 40.40
CA ILE A 19 -16.82 -57.18 40.75
C ILE A 19 -17.02 -56.55 42.15
N ALA A 20 -18.18 -55.97 42.43
CA ALA A 20 -18.50 -55.40 43.74
C ALA A 20 -18.40 -56.43 44.86
N ASN A 21 -18.97 -57.64 44.68
CA ASN A 21 -18.86 -58.72 45.66
C ASN A 21 -17.40 -59.15 45.86
N TRP A 22 -16.63 -59.28 44.79
CA TRP A 22 -15.20 -59.61 44.85
C TRP A 22 -14.41 -58.57 45.66
N PHE A 23 -14.68 -57.27 45.45
CA PHE A 23 -14.10 -56.19 46.25
C PHE A 23 -14.50 -56.27 47.73
N THR A 24 -15.75 -56.59 48.06
CA THR A 24 -16.17 -56.71 49.47
C THR A 24 -15.46 -57.85 50.21
N VAL A 25 -15.09 -58.92 49.50
CA VAL A 25 -14.34 -60.05 50.06
C VAL A 25 -12.87 -59.68 50.25
N ILE A 26 -12.22 -59.11 49.22
CA ILE A 26 -10.79 -58.72 49.27
C ILE A 26 -10.54 -57.62 50.30
N LEU A 27 -11.45 -56.65 50.41
CA LEU A 27 -11.34 -55.57 51.38
C LEU A 27 -11.72 -56.00 52.81
N GLY A 28 -11.98 -57.30 53.02
CA GLY A 28 -12.32 -57.86 54.33
C GLY A 28 -13.57 -57.23 54.93
N MET A 29 -14.51 -56.74 54.11
CA MET A 29 -15.68 -56.00 54.60
C MET A 29 -16.62 -56.87 55.44
N ARG A 30 -16.58 -58.19 55.24
CA ARG A 30 -17.35 -59.19 55.99
C ARG A 30 -16.54 -59.93 57.07
N ASP A 31 -15.26 -59.57 57.27
CA ASP A 31 -14.39 -60.19 58.28
C ASP A 31 -14.34 -59.35 59.57
N ASP A 32 -14.84 -59.88 60.67
CA ASP A 32 -14.87 -59.20 61.98
C ASP A 32 -13.62 -59.41 62.85
N SER A 33 -12.60 -60.08 62.30
CA SER A 33 -11.28 -60.20 62.94
C SER A 33 -10.63 -58.83 63.21
N LYS A 34 -9.66 -58.78 64.13
CA LYS A 34 -8.85 -57.56 64.36
C LYS A 34 -8.14 -57.10 63.08
N TYR A 35 -7.74 -58.04 62.22
CA TYR A 35 -7.10 -57.76 60.94
C TYR A 35 -8.08 -57.11 59.96
N GLY A 36 -9.28 -57.67 59.78
CA GLY A 36 -10.32 -57.11 58.93
C GLY A 36 -10.72 -55.68 59.32
N LYS A 37 -10.78 -55.38 60.63
CA LYS A 37 -11.06 -54.02 61.14
C LYS A 37 -9.94 -53.02 60.82
N ILE A 38 -8.66 -53.44 60.89
CA ILE A 38 -7.52 -52.59 60.53
C ILE A 38 -7.49 -52.34 59.01
N LEU A 39 -7.66 -53.39 58.21
CA LEU A 39 -7.67 -53.29 56.75
C LEU A 39 -8.75 -52.34 56.25
N ARG A 40 -9.98 -52.45 56.78
CA ARG A 40 -11.09 -51.52 56.45
C ARG A 40 -10.74 -50.07 56.77
N ARG A 41 -10.10 -49.80 57.92
CA ARG A 41 -9.69 -48.46 58.31
C ARG A 41 -8.62 -47.90 57.38
N THR A 42 -7.59 -48.69 57.05
CA THR A 42 -6.51 -48.25 56.17
C THR A 42 -7.03 -47.94 54.76
N VAL A 43 -7.83 -48.86 54.18
CA VAL A 43 -8.40 -48.66 52.84
C VAL A 43 -9.38 -47.48 52.82
N GLY A 44 -10.23 -47.37 53.84
CA GLY A 44 -11.16 -46.24 53.98
C GLY A 44 -10.43 -44.90 54.08
N SER A 45 -9.35 -44.82 54.85
CA SER A 45 -8.51 -43.61 54.96
C SER A 45 -7.82 -43.27 53.65
N CYS A 46 -7.25 -44.26 52.94
CA CYS A 46 -6.64 -44.03 51.63
C CYS A 46 -7.66 -43.55 50.60
N PHE A 47 -8.86 -44.15 50.59
CA PHE A 47 -9.93 -43.75 49.69
C PHE A 47 -10.43 -42.32 50.01
N ALA A 48 -10.60 -41.99 51.30
CA ALA A 48 -10.97 -40.64 51.72
C ALA A 48 -9.91 -39.60 51.32
N PHE A 49 -8.63 -39.92 51.45
CA PHE A 49 -7.53 -39.05 51.00
C PHE A 49 -7.53 -38.86 49.47
N LEU A 50 -7.76 -39.92 48.71
CA LEU A 50 -7.90 -39.86 47.25
C LEU A 50 -9.09 -38.98 46.82
N MET A 51 -10.24 -39.14 47.48
CA MET A 51 -11.42 -38.31 47.23
C MET A 51 -11.18 -36.84 47.59
N LEU A 52 -10.42 -36.57 48.66
CA LEU A 52 -10.03 -35.21 49.03
C LEU A 52 -9.13 -34.57 47.95
N LEU A 53 -8.14 -35.31 47.43
CA LEU A 53 -7.28 -34.82 46.34
C LEU A 53 -8.08 -34.53 45.07
N LEU A 54 -9.03 -35.40 44.72
CA LEU A 54 -9.93 -35.16 43.58
C LEU A 54 -10.81 -33.93 43.78
N ALA A 55 -11.34 -33.72 45.00
CA ALA A 55 -12.14 -32.54 45.32
C ALA A 55 -11.29 -31.25 45.27
N ILE A 56 -10.04 -31.29 45.74
CA ILE A 56 -9.12 -30.15 45.64
C ILE A 56 -8.79 -29.86 44.17
N ALA A 57 -8.51 -30.89 43.36
CA ALA A 57 -8.23 -30.71 41.93
C ALA A 57 -9.43 -30.14 41.17
N ALA A 58 -10.63 -30.66 41.43
CA ALA A 58 -11.87 -30.16 40.84
C ALA A 58 -12.19 -28.73 41.32
N GLY A 59 -11.98 -28.44 42.60
CA GLY A 59 -12.13 -27.10 43.17
C GLY A 59 -11.14 -26.10 42.56
N TRP A 60 -9.89 -26.51 42.36
CA TRP A 60 -8.87 -25.70 41.68
C TRP A 60 -9.28 -25.39 40.24
N ASP A 61 -9.70 -26.40 39.48
CA ASP A 61 -10.11 -26.21 38.08
C ASP A 61 -11.37 -25.36 37.95
N PHE A 62 -12.32 -25.52 38.86
CA PHE A 62 -13.50 -24.67 38.96
C PHE A 62 -13.14 -23.22 39.31
N CYS A 63 -12.32 -23.00 40.34
CA CYS A 63 -11.84 -21.66 40.70
C CYS A 63 -11.04 -21.03 39.57
N ARG A 64 -10.17 -21.77 38.89
CA ARG A 64 -9.42 -21.31 37.71
C ARG A 64 -10.38 -20.90 36.59
N THR A 65 -11.37 -21.73 36.28
CA THR A 65 -12.37 -21.46 35.23
C THR A 65 -13.27 -20.28 35.60
N ALA A 66 -13.66 -20.16 36.87
CA ALA A 66 -14.47 -19.06 37.38
C ALA A 66 -13.70 -17.74 37.39
N CYS A 67 -12.46 -17.73 37.88
CA CYS A 67 -11.56 -16.57 37.81
C CYS A 67 -11.31 -16.17 36.35
N TYR A 68 -11.00 -17.13 35.46
CA TYR A 68 -10.82 -16.87 34.03
C TYR A 68 -12.08 -16.27 33.39
N ARG A 69 -13.28 -16.82 33.68
CA ARG A 69 -14.54 -16.24 33.17
C ARG A 69 -14.87 -14.85 33.74
N LEU A 70 -14.46 -14.57 34.98
CA LEU A 70 -14.68 -13.26 35.61
C LEU A 70 -13.65 -12.21 35.16
N GLU A 71 -12.40 -12.60 34.89
CA GLU A 71 -11.34 -11.74 34.33
C GLU A 71 -11.53 -11.45 32.84
N VAL A 72 -11.98 -12.43 32.04
CA VAL A 72 -12.26 -12.26 30.59
C VAL A 72 -13.35 -11.20 30.33
N ASN A 73 -14.25 -10.94 31.29
CA ASN A 73 -15.26 -9.89 31.15
C ASN A 73 -14.79 -8.51 31.62
N LYS A 74 -13.65 -8.39 32.31
CA LYS A 74 -13.14 -7.11 32.82
C LYS A 74 -11.86 -6.63 32.16
N HIS A 75 -11.11 -7.51 31.49
CA HIS A 75 -9.81 -7.19 30.87
C HIS A 75 -9.74 -7.69 29.43
N PHE A 76 -10.57 -7.13 28.54
CA PHE A 76 -10.03 -6.77 27.23
C PHE A 76 -9.58 -5.33 27.37
N ASP A 77 -8.34 -5.14 27.80
CA ASP A 77 -7.69 -3.85 27.66
C ASP A 77 -7.66 -3.53 26.17
N ASP A 78 -8.23 -2.40 25.78
CA ASP A 78 -8.28 -1.93 24.39
C ASP A 78 -6.86 -1.83 23.78
N SER A 79 -5.80 -1.89 24.61
CA SER A 79 -4.37 -1.96 24.25
C SER A 79 -3.97 -3.17 23.40
N TYR A 80 -4.77 -4.24 23.37
CA TYR A 80 -4.48 -5.42 22.55
C TYR A 80 -4.85 -5.23 21.08
N TYR A 81 -5.74 -4.29 20.77
CA TYR A 81 -6.20 -4.04 19.41
C TYR A 81 -5.40 -2.91 18.78
N ASP A 82 -5.06 -3.06 17.50
CA ASP A 82 -4.69 -1.92 16.67
C ASP A 82 -5.93 -1.03 16.50
N THR A 83 -5.75 0.26 16.78
CA THR A 83 -6.83 1.23 16.69
C THR A 83 -6.61 2.18 15.53
N GLN A 84 -7.67 2.40 14.74
CA GLN A 84 -7.71 3.44 13.74
C GLN A 84 -8.74 4.49 14.14
N TYR A 85 -8.28 5.71 14.35
CA TYR A 85 -9.15 6.86 14.58
C TYR A 85 -9.98 7.15 13.33
N ILE A 86 -11.31 7.18 13.49
CA ILE A 86 -12.26 7.46 12.42
C ILE A 86 -12.82 8.87 12.57
N SER A 87 -13.40 9.16 13.73
CA SER A 87 -13.93 10.48 14.07
C SER A 87 -13.93 10.67 15.59
N ARG A 88 -14.32 11.86 16.06
CA ARG A 88 -14.43 12.15 17.51
C ARG A 88 -15.30 11.14 18.27
N ASN A 89 -16.27 10.54 17.59
CA ASN A 89 -17.22 9.62 18.20
C ASN A 89 -17.00 8.16 17.81
N VAL A 90 -16.13 7.83 16.85
CA VAL A 90 -15.99 6.45 16.33
C VAL A 90 -14.51 6.09 16.23
N THR A 91 -14.18 4.92 16.76
CA THR A 91 -12.86 4.30 16.62
C THR A 91 -13.04 2.88 16.09
N TYR A 92 -12.21 2.51 15.10
CA TYR A 92 -12.14 1.16 14.57
C TYR A 92 -11.05 0.39 15.30
N TYR A 93 -11.40 -0.80 15.78
CA TYR A 93 -10.52 -1.72 16.50
C TYR A 93 -10.33 -2.97 15.64
N THR A 94 -9.08 -3.38 15.44
CA THR A 94 -8.73 -4.56 14.65
C THR A 94 -7.58 -5.29 15.33
N TYR A 95 -7.50 -6.61 15.16
CA TYR A 95 -6.39 -7.40 15.67
C TYR A 95 -6.00 -8.45 14.63
N TYR A 96 -4.72 -8.84 14.62
CA TYR A 96 -4.19 -9.81 13.66
C TYR A 96 -5.04 -11.10 13.69
N ASP A 97 -5.54 -11.49 12.52
CA ASP A 97 -6.40 -12.65 12.26
C ASP A 97 -7.79 -12.67 12.94
N GLU A 98 -8.19 -11.61 13.62
CA GLU A 98 -9.53 -11.46 14.19
C GLU A 98 -10.40 -10.47 13.41
N ASP A 99 -11.71 -10.64 13.55
CA ASP A 99 -12.68 -9.69 13.03
C ASP A 99 -12.68 -8.40 13.86
N GLY A 100 -12.47 -7.27 13.21
CA GLY A 100 -12.53 -5.94 13.82
C GLY A 100 -13.95 -5.51 14.20
N PHE A 101 -14.03 -4.43 14.96
CA PHE A 101 -15.29 -3.81 15.36
C PHE A 101 -15.18 -2.29 15.50
N LEU A 102 -16.32 -1.61 15.46
CA LEU A 102 -16.45 -0.19 15.76
C LEU A 102 -16.90 -0.01 17.20
N LYS A 103 -16.26 0.94 17.90
CA LYS A 103 -16.66 1.40 19.22
C LYS A 103 -16.93 2.90 19.18
N THR A 104 -18.07 3.31 19.75
CA THR A 104 -18.42 4.72 19.89
C THR A 104 -17.85 5.34 21.17
N ALA A 105 -17.83 6.67 21.28
CA ALA A 105 -17.26 7.37 22.43
C ALA A 105 -17.98 7.08 23.77
N ASP A 106 -19.22 6.60 23.71
CA ASP A 106 -19.99 6.08 24.85
C ASP A 106 -19.55 4.66 25.28
N GLY A 107 -18.56 4.08 24.59
CA GLY A 107 -18.04 2.74 24.83
C GLY A 107 -18.82 1.61 24.15
N LYS A 108 -19.91 1.92 23.43
CA LYS A 108 -20.75 0.90 22.79
C LYS A 108 -20.10 0.34 21.52
N LYS A 109 -20.09 -0.99 21.37
CA LYS A 109 -19.75 -1.64 20.10
C LYS A 109 -20.94 -1.56 19.14
N THR A 110 -20.76 -1.02 17.93
CA THR A 110 -21.85 -0.78 16.98
C THR A 110 -21.88 -1.77 15.83
N ILE A 111 -20.73 -2.05 15.22
CA ILE A 111 -20.56 -3.03 14.13
C ILE A 111 -19.41 -3.95 14.52
N THR A 112 -19.59 -5.25 14.35
CA THR A 112 -18.60 -6.30 14.62
C THR A 112 -18.42 -7.16 13.36
N GLY A 113 -17.40 -8.01 13.30
CA GLY A 113 -17.22 -8.87 12.13
C GLY A 113 -16.48 -8.19 10.97
N ILE A 114 -15.81 -7.05 11.21
CA ILE A 114 -15.24 -6.23 10.15
C ILE A 114 -13.86 -6.77 9.76
N ARG A 115 -13.68 -7.16 8.50
CA ARG A 115 -12.38 -7.61 7.98
C ARG A 115 -11.46 -6.47 7.60
N TRP A 116 -12.02 -5.42 7.03
CA TRP A 116 -11.29 -4.22 6.65
C TRP A 116 -12.25 -3.06 6.41
N ILE A 117 -11.71 -1.85 6.42
CA ILE A 117 -12.40 -0.62 6.10
C ILE A 117 -11.62 0.19 5.06
N ALA A 118 -12.33 0.99 4.27
CA ALA A 118 -11.75 1.91 3.30
C ALA A 118 -12.43 3.29 3.43
N LYS A 119 -11.62 4.30 3.78
CA LYS A 119 -12.11 5.67 4.00
C LYS A 119 -12.52 6.33 2.68
N PRO A 120 -13.57 7.17 2.69
CA PRO A 120 -13.98 7.91 1.51
C PRO A 120 -12.95 8.98 1.13
N LEU A 121 -13.07 9.49 -0.10
CA LEU A 121 -12.29 10.61 -0.60
C LEU A 121 -13.08 11.91 -0.43
N GLY A 122 -12.40 12.99 -0.04
CA GLY A 122 -13.02 14.30 0.12
C GLY A 122 -13.85 14.43 1.39
N MET A 123 -15.05 15.01 1.28
CA MET A 123 -15.93 15.34 2.42
C MET A 123 -17.03 14.29 2.68
N ASP A 124 -16.96 13.14 2.00
CA ASP A 124 -17.95 12.09 2.16
C ASP A 124 -17.89 11.43 3.54
N SER A 125 -19.06 11.04 4.05
CA SER A 125 -19.21 10.56 5.44
C SER A 125 -19.27 9.04 5.59
N LEU A 126 -19.36 8.31 4.48
CA LEU A 126 -19.57 6.86 4.50
C LEU A 126 -18.27 6.10 4.24
N ILE A 127 -17.95 5.19 5.15
CA ILE A 127 -16.79 4.30 5.05
C ILE A 127 -17.25 2.96 4.52
N CYS A 128 -16.60 2.47 3.46
CA CYS A 128 -16.79 1.13 2.96
C CYS A 128 -16.19 0.14 3.96
N TYR A 129 -16.90 -0.93 4.27
CA TYR A 129 -16.38 -2.01 5.11
C TYR A 129 -16.76 -3.37 4.55
N SER A 130 -15.99 -4.40 4.91
CA SER A 130 -16.24 -5.79 4.55
C SER A 130 -16.49 -6.64 5.78
N ASP A 131 -17.46 -7.54 5.71
CA ASP A 131 -17.67 -8.61 6.70
C ASP A 131 -16.92 -9.92 6.35
N GLY A 132 -16.09 -9.87 5.30
CA GLY A 132 -15.38 -11.02 4.75
C GLY A 132 -16.10 -11.76 3.64
N LYS A 133 -17.40 -11.50 3.42
CA LYS A 133 -18.20 -12.07 2.33
C LYS A 133 -18.75 -10.99 1.42
N LYS A 134 -19.30 -9.94 2.01
CA LYS A 134 -19.96 -8.83 1.34
C LYS A 134 -19.44 -7.52 1.89
N ARG A 135 -19.73 -6.46 1.16
CA ARG A 135 -19.35 -5.10 1.50
C ARG A 135 -20.58 -4.22 1.68
N GLY A 136 -20.46 -3.31 2.63
CA GLY A 136 -21.47 -2.32 3.00
C GLY A 136 -20.82 -1.00 3.39
N TYR A 137 -21.62 -0.10 3.96
CA TYR A 137 -21.19 1.23 4.34
C TYR A 137 -21.73 1.64 5.70
N PHE A 138 -20.87 2.25 6.52
CA PHE A 138 -21.26 2.83 7.78
C PHE A 138 -20.92 4.32 7.83
N ASN A 139 -21.67 5.08 8.64
CA ASN A 139 -21.44 6.50 8.82
C ASN A 139 -20.29 6.74 9.81
N MET A 140 -19.25 7.46 9.37
CA MET A 140 -18.02 7.66 10.13
C MET A 140 -18.22 8.45 11.44
N PHE A 141 -19.29 9.23 11.57
CA PHE A 141 -19.56 10.06 12.74
C PHE A 141 -20.43 9.35 13.78
N THR A 142 -21.33 8.47 13.34
CA THR A 142 -22.25 7.76 14.24
C THR A 142 -21.82 6.32 14.52
N GLY A 143 -20.99 5.73 13.67
CA GLY A 143 -20.55 4.33 13.75
C GLY A 143 -21.66 3.33 13.39
N LYS A 144 -22.80 3.81 12.86
CA LYS A 144 -23.95 2.99 12.49
C LYS A 144 -23.86 2.55 11.04
N SER A 145 -24.27 1.30 10.78
CA SER A 145 -24.49 0.80 9.42
C SER A 145 -25.56 1.67 8.75
N VAL A 146 -25.26 2.13 7.53
CA VAL A 146 -26.19 2.87 6.67
C VAL A 146 -26.64 1.97 5.53
N ILE A 147 -25.71 1.19 4.98
CA ILE A 147 -25.96 0.20 3.96
C ILE A 147 -25.36 -1.11 4.45
N GLU A 148 -26.22 -2.06 4.80
CA GLU A 148 -25.77 -3.37 5.25
C GLU A 148 -24.97 -4.12 4.17
N PRO A 149 -24.04 -5.03 4.54
CA PRO A 149 -23.23 -5.75 3.59
C PRO A 149 -24.09 -6.59 2.65
N LYS A 150 -24.08 -6.25 1.36
CA LYS A 150 -24.85 -6.95 0.33
C LYS A 150 -24.14 -7.05 -1.01
N TYR A 151 -23.16 -6.19 -1.26
CA TYR A 151 -22.40 -6.15 -2.51
C TYR A 151 -21.20 -7.09 -2.46
N ASP A 152 -20.92 -7.79 -3.56
CA ASP A 152 -19.70 -8.61 -3.68
C ASP A 152 -18.45 -7.73 -3.68
N HIS A 153 -18.51 -6.66 -4.46
CA HIS A 153 -17.51 -5.60 -4.49
C HIS A 153 -18.17 -4.24 -4.31
N ALA A 154 -17.46 -3.34 -3.65
CA ALA A 154 -17.91 -2.01 -3.31
C ALA A 154 -16.65 -1.19 -3.09
N TRP A 155 -16.68 0.05 -3.56
CA TRP A 155 -15.55 0.98 -3.47
C TRP A 155 -15.94 2.22 -2.67
N ILE A 156 -14.94 3.06 -2.41
CA ILE A 156 -15.08 4.22 -1.54
C ILE A 156 -16.08 5.24 -2.10
N PHE A 157 -16.75 5.96 -1.21
CA PHE A 157 -17.51 7.14 -1.61
C PHE A 157 -16.55 8.26 -2.04
N SER A 158 -16.92 8.94 -3.12
CA SER A 158 -16.33 10.20 -3.53
C SER A 158 -17.34 11.03 -4.33
N ASP A 159 -17.31 12.35 -4.16
CA ASP A 159 -18.29 13.29 -4.69
C ASP A 159 -19.74 12.82 -4.44
N GLY A 160 -20.01 12.22 -3.29
CA GLY A 160 -21.35 11.77 -2.90
C GLY A 160 -21.84 10.47 -3.55
N LEU A 161 -21.00 9.80 -4.36
CA LEU A 161 -21.32 8.54 -5.03
C LEU A 161 -20.30 7.46 -4.71
N ALA A 162 -20.71 6.20 -4.73
CA ALA A 162 -19.81 5.05 -4.69
C ALA A 162 -20.17 4.05 -5.78
N SER A 163 -19.16 3.43 -6.38
CA SER A 163 -19.39 2.28 -7.27
C SER A 163 -19.54 0.99 -6.46
N VAL A 164 -20.39 0.11 -6.95
CA VAL A 164 -20.66 -1.22 -6.39
C VAL A 164 -20.83 -2.23 -7.51
N ASP A 165 -20.42 -3.47 -7.23
CA ASP A 165 -20.76 -4.65 -8.01
C ASP A 165 -22.05 -5.25 -7.44
N ASP A 166 -23.13 -5.08 -8.19
CA ASP A 166 -24.47 -5.56 -7.87
C ASP A 166 -24.90 -6.60 -8.90
N GLY A 167 -24.48 -7.84 -8.67
CA GLY A 167 -24.82 -8.99 -9.52
C GLY A 167 -24.00 -9.08 -10.80
N GLY A 168 -22.71 -8.72 -10.75
CA GLY A 168 -21.79 -8.75 -11.90
C GLY A 168 -21.83 -7.48 -12.74
N TRP A 169 -22.55 -6.45 -12.29
CA TRP A 169 -22.70 -5.18 -12.99
C TRP A 169 -22.30 -4.03 -12.08
N ILE A 170 -21.52 -3.11 -12.64
CA ILE A 170 -21.11 -1.89 -11.97
C ILE A 170 -22.28 -0.93 -11.95
N LYS A 171 -22.65 -0.47 -10.76
CA LYS A 171 -23.64 0.57 -10.51
C LYS A 171 -23.05 1.63 -9.60
N PHE A 172 -23.58 2.85 -9.66
CA PHE A 172 -23.25 3.88 -8.69
C PHE A 172 -24.44 4.19 -7.80
N ILE A 173 -24.15 4.22 -6.50
CA ILE A 173 -25.13 4.46 -5.45
C ILE A 173 -24.89 5.79 -4.75
N ASP A 174 -25.98 6.40 -4.29
CA ASP A 174 -25.91 7.53 -3.36
C ASP A 174 -25.72 7.07 -1.90
N ALA A 175 -25.59 8.04 -0.98
CA ALA A 175 -25.40 7.77 0.44
C ALA A 175 -26.59 7.05 1.14
N SER A 176 -27.75 6.95 0.49
CA SER A 176 -28.88 6.15 0.98
C SER A 176 -28.82 4.69 0.51
N GLY A 177 -27.88 4.37 -0.40
CA GLY A 177 -27.76 3.06 -1.03
C GLY A 177 -28.65 2.88 -2.25
N LYS A 178 -29.27 3.96 -2.75
CA LYS A 178 -30.08 3.94 -3.97
C LYS A 178 -29.17 4.03 -5.18
N VAL A 179 -29.41 3.16 -6.17
CA VAL A 179 -28.75 3.25 -7.48
C VAL A 179 -29.21 4.52 -8.20
N VAL A 180 -28.26 5.37 -8.56
CA VAL A 180 -28.50 6.64 -9.28
C VAL A 180 -27.88 6.66 -10.67
N ILE A 181 -26.85 5.82 -10.92
CA ILE A 181 -26.28 5.63 -12.25
C ILE A 181 -26.12 4.14 -12.50
N ASP A 182 -26.60 3.69 -13.64
CA ASP A 182 -26.43 2.32 -14.13
C ASP A 182 -25.86 2.37 -15.56
N PRO A 183 -24.53 2.34 -15.72
CA PRO A 183 -23.88 2.47 -17.01
C PRO A 183 -23.92 1.16 -17.83
N GLN A 184 -24.52 0.07 -17.29
CA GLN A 184 -24.56 -1.27 -17.92
C GLN A 184 -23.16 -1.81 -18.23
N ILE A 185 -22.25 -1.72 -17.26
CA ILE A 185 -20.85 -2.17 -17.41
C ILE A 185 -20.63 -3.44 -16.60
N PRO A 186 -20.12 -4.52 -17.22
CA PRO A 186 -19.84 -5.74 -16.49
C PRO A 186 -18.66 -5.51 -15.52
N TYR A 187 -18.77 -6.08 -14.31
CA TYR A 187 -17.64 -6.18 -13.42
C TYR A 187 -16.60 -7.15 -14.01
N ILE A 188 -15.34 -6.71 -14.04
CA ILE A 188 -14.22 -7.53 -14.48
C ILE A 188 -13.34 -7.81 -13.25
N PRO A 189 -13.07 -9.09 -12.92
CA PRO A 189 -12.21 -9.43 -11.79
C PRO A 189 -10.85 -8.71 -11.86
N GLY A 190 -10.45 -8.11 -10.74
CA GLY A 190 -9.21 -7.32 -10.67
C GLY A 190 -9.32 -5.91 -11.28
N ALA A 191 -10.53 -5.45 -11.62
CA ALA A 191 -10.77 -4.04 -11.90
C ALA A 191 -10.51 -3.20 -10.64
N GLU A 192 -9.76 -2.11 -10.83
CA GLU A 192 -9.67 -1.06 -9.83
C GLU A 192 -11.03 -0.37 -9.72
N GLY A 193 -11.34 0.17 -8.55
CA GLY A 193 -12.64 0.79 -8.30
C GLY A 193 -12.91 2.01 -9.16
N TYR A 194 -14.18 2.22 -9.48
CA TYR A 194 -14.62 3.42 -10.15
C TYR A 194 -14.90 4.51 -9.13
N VAL A 195 -14.01 5.49 -9.06
CA VAL A 195 -14.07 6.59 -8.10
C VAL A 195 -14.25 7.90 -8.85
N PHE A 196 -15.17 8.73 -8.35
CA PHE A 196 -15.38 10.07 -8.88
C PHE A 196 -14.25 11.00 -8.41
N HIS A 197 -13.74 11.80 -9.32
CA HIS A 197 -12.83 12.91 -9.06
C HIS A 197 -13.35 14.14 -9.81
N ASN A 198 -13.61 15.23 -9.10
CA ASN A 198 -14.11 16.48 -9.69
C ASN A 198 -15.39 16.27 -10.54
N ASN A 199 -16.35 15.50 -10.03
CA ASN A 199 -17.62 15.13 -10.66
C ASN A 199 -17.49 14.30 -11.95
N ARG A 200 -16.35 13.66 -12.18
CA ARG A 200 -16.12 12.74 -13.30
C ARG A 200 -15.58 11.41 -12.79
N CYS A 201 -15.97 10.32 -13.43
CA CYS A 201 -15.42 9.00 -13.16
C CYS A 201 -14.74 8.47 -14.41
N ILE A 202 -13.51 7.98 -14.27
CA ILE A 202 -12.84 7.22 -15.33
C ILE A 202 -13.46 5.84 -15.36
N VAL A 203 -13.93 5.41 -16.53
CA VAL A 203 -14.67 4.17 -16.69
C VAL A 203 -14.21 3.44 -17.94
N HIS A 204 -14.02 2.13 -17.86
CA HIS A 204 -13.53 1.33 -18.97
C HIS A 204 -14.64 0.84 -19.92
N ASN A 205 -14.28 0.48 -21.15
CA ASN A 205 -15.16 -0.25 -22.06
C ASN A 205 -15.31 -1.73 -21.65
N GLU A 206 -16.16 -2.50 -22.34
CA GLU A 206 -16.40 -3.92 -22.02
C GLU A 206 -15.14 -4.81 -22.01
N ARG A 207 -14.09 -4.41 -22.76
CA ARG A 207 -12.83 -5.17 -22.90
C ARG A 207 -11.74 -4.73 -21.92
N ARG A 208 -11.96 -3.66 -21.14
CA ARG A 208 -10.96 -3.03 -20.26
C ARG A 208 -9.70 -2.54 -20.96
N ASP A 209 -9.75 -2.29 -22.27
CA ASP A 209 -8.61 -1.81 -23.06
C ASP A 209 -8.74 -0.34 -23.45
N ARG A 210 -9.91 0.27 -23.24
CA ARG A 210 -10.13 1.71 -23.41
C ARG A 210 -10.92 2.30 -22.26
N PHE A 211 -10.70 3.59 -22.01
CA PHE A 211 -11.24 4.36 -20.92
C PHE A 211 -11.92 5.63 -21.42
N GLY A 212 -13.00 6.00 -20.77
CA GLY A 212 -13.79 7.21 -21.01
C GLY A 212 -14.09 7.93 -19.69
N LEU A 213 -14.72 9.09 -19.79
CA LEU A 213 -15.17 9.88 -18.64
C LEU A 213 -16.68 9.93 -18.58
N LEU A 214 -17.22 9.46 -17.46
CA LEU A 214 -18.62 9.52 -17.11
C LEU A 214 -18.88 10.70 -16.17
N ASP A 215 -19.99 11.41 -16.35
CA ASP A 215 -20.45 12.40 -15.38
C ASP A 215 -21.33 11.81 -14.27
N LYS A 216 -21.68 12.64 -13.27
CA LYS A 216 -22.56 12.24 -12.16
C LYS A 216 -24.01 12.00 -12.56
N GLN A 217 -24.38 12.23 -13.82
CA GLN A 217 -25.68 11.89 -14.39
C GLN A 217 -25.62 10.57 -15.16
N GLY A 218 -24.45 9.94 -15.27
CA GLY A 218 -24.26 8.72 -16.04
C GLY A 218 -24.10 8.94 -17.54
N LYS A 219 -23.82 10.18 -17.97
CA LYS A 219 -23.58 10.50 -19.37
C LYS A 219 -22.09 10.49 -19.66
N TRP A 220 -21.74 9.89 -20.81
CA TRP A 220 -20.38 9.96 -21.35
C TRP A 220 -20.07 11.38 -21.79
N VAL A 221 -19.05 11.95 -21.16
CA VAL A 221 -18.48 13.24 -21.54
C VAL A 221 -17.29 13.03 -22.46
N LEU A 222 -16.52 11.96 -22.20
CA LEU A 222 -15.60 11.35 -23.16
C LEU A 222 -16.01 9.88 -23.31
N LYS A 223 -16.22 9.43 -24.54
CA LYS A 223 -16.47 8.01 -24.82
C LYS A 223 -15.22 7.19 -24.53
N PRO A 224 -15.36 5.87 -24.25
CA PRO A 224 -14.23 5.03 -23.91
C PRO A 224 -13.40 4.64 -25.14
N ASP A 225 -12.66 5.62 -25.67
CA ASP A 225 -11.84 5.53 -26.87
C ASP A 225 -10.32 5.73 -26.58
N TYR A 226 -9.96 6.03 -25.33
CA TYR A 226 -8.59 6.36 -24.92
C TYR A 226 -7.89 5.18 -24.24
N PHE A 227 -6.59 5.01 -24.45
CA PHE A 227 -5.79 3.97 -23.81
C PHE A 227 -5.56 4.23 -22.32
N SER A 228 -5.43 5.50 -21.93
CA SER A 228 -5.44 5.92 -20.53
C SER A 228 -6.09 7.27 -20.36
N ILE A 229 -6.70 7.46 -19.20
CA ILE A 229 -7.18 8.75 -18.71
C ILE A 229 -6.72 8.86 -17.27
N GLU A 230 -6.00 9.93 -16.95
CA GLU A 230 -5.45 10.18 -15.62
C GLU A 230 -5.92 11.54 -15.11
N SER A 231 -6.41 11.59 -13.88
CA SER A 231 -6.65 12.86 -13.19
C SER A 231 -5.36 13.37 -12.58
N SER A 232 -4.94 14.58 -12.92
CA SER A 232 -3.83 15.26 -12.26
C SER A 232 -4.27 16.64 -11.80
N LYS A 233 -4.51 16.78 -10.50
CA LYS A 233 -5.03 18.01 -9.88
C LYS A 233 -6.37 18.41 -10.51
N SER A 234 -6.39 19.53 -11.24
CA SER A 234 -7.56 20.07 -11.96
C SER A 234 -7.60 19.68 -13.44
N PHE A 235 -6.64 18.87 -13.91
CA PHE A 235 -6.49 18.51 -15.32
C PHE A 235 -6.76 17.02 -15.56
N TRP A 236 -7.09 16.71 -16.80
CA TRP A 236 -7.19 15.36 -17.32
C TRP A 236 -6.10 15.14 -18.36
N ILE A 237 -5.29 14.10 -18.18
CA ILE A 237 -4.32 13.67 -19.16
C ILE A 237 -4.92 12.47 -19.89
N ILE A 238 -5.04 12.57 -21.22
CA ILE A 238 -5.63 11.51 -22.04
C ILE A 238 -4.61 11.00 -23.05
N ASP A 239 -4.58 9.69 -23.26
CA ASP A 239 -3.71 9.02 -24.22
C ASP A 239 -4.56 8.32 -25.28
N ASN A 240 -4.37 8.69 -26.55
CA ASN A 240 -5.09 8.09 -27.68
C ASN A 240 -4.32 6.95 -28.36
N GLY A 241 -3.14 6.58 -27.83
CA GLY A 241 -2.22 5.58 -28.39
C GLY A 241 -1.20 6.15 -29.36
N GLU A 242 -1.43 7.35 -29.92
CA GLU A 242 -0.47 8.07 -30.75
C GLU A 242 0.27 9.15 -29.98
N GLY A 243 -0.33 9.68 -28.91
CA GLY A 243 0.24 10.69 -28.05
C GLY A 243 -0.70 11.07 -26.90
N LYS A 244 -0.25 12.00 -26.06
CA LYS A 244 -0.97 12.49 -24.89
C LYS A 244 -1.46 13.91 -25.09
N SER A 245 -2.59 14.25 -24.48
CA SER A 245 -3.16 15.60 -24.44
C SER A 245 -3.56 15.97 -23.02
N VAL A 246 -3.56 17.27 -22.71
CA VAL A 246 -4.05 17.81 -21.44
C VAL A 246 -5.34 18.57 -21.67
N LEU A 247 -6.37 18.20 -20.92
CA LEU A 247 -7.64 18.91 -20.87
C LEU A 247 -7.82 19.59 -19.51
N ASP A 248 -8.49 20.74 -19.51
CA ASP A 248 -8.93 21.39 -18.27
C ASP A 248 -10.12 20.65 -17.62
N SER A 249 -10.58 21.15 -16.48
CA SER A 249 -11.73 20.57 -15.74
C SER A 249 -13.05 20.61 -16.51
N THR A 250 -13.17 21.51 -17.49
CA THR A 250 -14.31 21.63 -18.40
C THR A 250 -14.14 20.85 -19.70
N LEU A 251 -13.01 20.16 -19.85
CA LEU A 251 -12.58 19.36 -21.00
C LEU A 251 -12.20 20.17 -22.24
N ASN A 252 -11.83 21.44 -22.10
CA ASN A 252 -11.16 22.15 -23.18
C ASN A 252 -9.72 21.69 -23.30
N THR A 253 -9.22 21.61 -24.52
CA THR A 253 -7.82 21.26 -24.78
C THR A 253 -6.89 22.39 -24.35
N VAL A 254 -6.04 22.10 -23.36
CA VAL A 254 -4.96 23.00 -22.89
C VAL A 254 -3.68 22.70 -23.67
N ILE A 255 -3.32 21.42 -23.77
CA ILE A 255 -2.19 20.94 -24.58
C ILE A 255 -2.74 19.96 -25.62
N PRO A 256 -2.57 20.22 -26.93
CA PRO A 256 -3.01 19.30 -27.97
C PRO A 256 -2.23 18.00 -27.93
N PHE A 257 -2.72 16.98 -28.63
CA PHE A 257 -2.03 15.68 -28.71
C PHE A 257 -0.58 15.84 -29.17
N THR A 258 0.33 15.34 -28.36
CA THR A 258 1.77 15.36 -28.61
C THR A 258 2.39 14.02 -28.25
N LYS A 259 3.47 13.65 -28.96
CA LYS A 259 4.21 12.41 -28.73
C LYS A 259 5.17 12.48 -27.53
N GLY A 260 5.11 13.56 -26.76
CA GLY A 260 5.96 13.77 -25.60
C GLY A 260 5.39 13.20 -24.29
N GLN A 261 6.26 13.04 -23.29
CA GLN A 261 5.85 12.76 -21.92
C GLN A 261 5.33 14.05 -21.28
N ILE A 262 4.20 13.95 -20.58
CA ILE A 262 3.52 15.10 -19.98
C ILE A 262 3.58 14.99 -18.46
N TRP A 263 3.99 16.08 -17.81
CA TRP A 263 3.97 16.22 -16.36
C TRP A 263 3.24 17.50 -15.96
N VAL A 264 2.27 17.39 -15.05
CA VAL A 264 1.47 18.54 -14.58
C VAL A 264 1.89 18.90 -13.16
N SER A 265 2.47 20.09 -12.99
CA SER A 265 2.89 20.65 -11.69
C SER A 265 1.86 21.66 -11.15
N SER A 266 2.12 22.26 -9.98
CA SER A 266 1.23 23.30 -9.41
C SER A 266 1.37 24.64 -10.12
N GLU A 267 2.43 24.81 -10.90
CA GLU A 267 2.79 26.10 -11.50
C GLU A 267 2.80 26.04 -13.03
N TYR A 268 3.09 24.88 -13.61
CA TYR A 268 3.25 24.71 -15.05
C TYR A 268 2.91 23.29 -15.50
N ILE A 269 2.77 23.13 -16.82
CA ILE A 269 2.72 21.84 -17.50
C ILE A 269 4.03 21.68 -18.26
N SER A 270 4.71 20.54 -18.09
CA SER A 270 5.96 20.22 -18.78
C SER A 270 5.70 19.14 -19.81
N VAL A 271 6.21 19.33 -21.03
CA VAL A 271 6.14 18.37 -22.12
C VAL A 271 7.57 18.05 -22.56
N THR A 272 8.00 16.81 -22.34
CA THR A 272 9.29 16.31 -22.82
C THR A 272 9.08 15.63 -24.16
N LEU A 273 9.61 16.23 -25.23
CA LEU A 273 9.48 15.73 -26.59
C LEU A 273 10.40 14.53 -26.83
N SER A 274 10.16 13.80 -27.93
CA SER A 274 10.95 12.62 -28.30
C SER A 274 12.42 12.90 -28.61
N ASN A 275 12.81 14.17 -28.76
CA ASN A 275 14.18 14.62 -28.94
C ASN A 275 14.78 15.21 -27.65
N HIS A 276 14.21 14.88 -26.49
CA HIS A 276 14.66 15.28 -25.16
C HIS A 276 14.54 16.78 -24.85
N ILE A 277 13.93 17.56 -25.75
CA ILE A 277 13.60 18.96 -25.49
C ILE A 277 12.42 19.03 -24.53
N ILE A 278 12.55 19.83 -23.48
CA ILE A 278 11.49 20.09 -22.52
C ILE A 278 10.86 21.45 -22.82
N GLN A 279 9.55 21.47 -23.02
CA GLN A 279 8.74 22.67 -23.16
C GLN A 279 7.88 22.85 -21.90
N ARG A 280 7.82 24.08 -21.38
CA ARG A 280 6.97 24.46 -20.25
C ARG A 280 5.88 25.41 -20.68
N TYR A 281 4.67 25.08 -20.25
CA TYR A 281 3.44 25.81 -20.51
C TYR A 281 2.84 26.26 -19.20
N ASP A 282 2.15 27.40 -19.20
CA ASP A 282 1.26 27.74 -18.11
C ASP A 282 0.00 26.84 -18.14
N HIS A 283 -0.83 26.97 -17.12
CA HIS A 283 -2.08 26.21 -16.98
C HIS A 283 -3.16 26.59 -18.01
N SER A 284 -2.95 27.66 -18.79
CA SER A 284 -3.81 28.03 -19.93
C SER A 284 -3.33 27.44 -21.25
N GLY A 285 -2.15 26.81 -21.28
CA GLY A 285 -1.55 26.24 -22.48
C GLY A 285 -0.65 27.22 -23.23
N LYS A 286 -0.32 28.38 -22.66
CA LYS A 286 0.64 29.32 -23.25
C LYS A 286 2.07 28.89 -22.91
N ILE A 287 2.96 28.91 -23.91
CA ILE A 287 4.38 28.61 -23.71
C ILE A 287 5.01 29.66 -22.77
N ILE A 288 5.60 29.17 -21.68
CA ILE A 288 6.47 29.94 -20.77
C ILE A 288 7.91 29.84 -21.24
N ASN A 289 8.34 28.63 -21.60
CA ASN A 289 9.70 28.34 -22.06
C ASN A 289 9.65 27.16 -23.06
N ASP A 290 10.13 27.36 -24.28
CA ASP A 290 10.17 26.37 -25.36
C ASP A 290 11.44 25.51 -25.37
N PHE A 291 12.43 25.85 -24.55
CA PHE A 291 13.69 25.12 -24.38
C PHE A 291 14.15 25.19 -22.92
N TYR A 292 13.54 24.37 -22.07
CA TYR A 292 13.87 24.33 -20.66
C TYR A 292 15.10 23.45 -20.38
N ILE A 293 16.05 24.00 -19.62
CA ILE A 293 17.28 23.33 -19.19
C ILE A 293 17.19 23.04 -17.70
N ASN A 294 17.36 21.78 -17.31
CA ASN A 294 17.29 21.34 -15.92
C ASN A 294 18.57 21.69 -15.14
N ASP A 295 19.73 21.41 -15.73
CA ASP A 295 21.02 21.64 -15.09
C ASP A 295 22.08 22.11 -16.09
N VAL A 296 23.08 22.82 -15.57
CA VAL A 296 24.26 23.24 -16.33
C VAL A 296 25.51 22.96 -15.50
N SER A 297 26.35 22.08 -16.02
CA SER A 297 27.60 21.65 -15.38
C SER A 297 28.83 22.16 -16.14
N TYR A 298 29.84 22.58 -15.39
CA TYR A 298 31.19 22.78 -15.92
C TYR A 298 31.84 21.42 -16.22
N MET A 299 32.72 21.41 -17.22
CA MET A 299 33.52 20.23 -17.55
C MET A 299 35.00 20.54 -17.37
N THR A 300 35.74 19.54 -16.91
CA THR A 300 37.20 19.58 -16.84
C THR A 300 37.79 18.48 -17.72
N TYR A 301 39.06 18.64 -18.05
CA TYR A 301 39.85 17.66 -18.79
C TYR A 301 41.26 17.58 -18.21
N GLU A 302 41.86 16.40 -18.29
CA GLU A 302 43.26 16.18 -17.94
C GLU A 302 44.15 16.89 -18.96
N SER A 303 45.04 17.75 -18.48
CA SER A 303 46.04 18.41 -19.32
C SER A 303 47.39 17.69 -19.26
N ASP A 304 48.23 17.94 -20.26
CA ASP A 304 49.61 17.42 -20.30
C ASP A 304 50.53 18.01 -19.19
N GLU A 305 50.01 18.96 -18.40
CA GLU A 305 50.74 19.51 -17.25
C GLU A 305 50.64 18.56 -16.06
N LEU A 306 51.80 18.25 -15.48
CA LEU A 306 51.93 17.35 -14.35
C LEU A 306 52.17 18.12 -13.07
N ARG A 307 51.50 17.72 -11.98
CA ARG A 307 51.71 18.28 -10.64
C ARG A 307 52.19 17.19 -9.69
N TYR A 308 53.29 17.47 -9.01
CA TYR A 308 53.79 16.68 -7.88
C TYR A 308 53.08 17.14 -6.61
N SER A 309 52.49 16.21 -5.88
CA SER A 309 51.85 16.48 -4.59
C SER A 309 52.82 16.19 -3.45
N THR A 310 52.75 16.96 -2.37
CA THR A 310 53.53 16.73 -1.16
C THR A 310 52.64 16.09 -0.10
N SER A 311 53.05 14.91 0.36
CA SER A 311 52.41 14.24 1.49
C SER A 311 53.03 14.75 2.79
N LYS A 312 52.19 15.35 3.64
CA LYS A 312 52.59 15.82 4.96
C LYS A 312 52.38 14.72 5.98
N ASN A 313 53.45 14.26 6.62
CA ASN A 313 53.43 13.26 7.67
C ASN A 313 53.38 13.96 9.04
N TYR A 314 52.55 13.46 9.94
CA TYR A 314 52.38 14.00 11.29
C TYR A 314 52.65 12.90 12.32
N ASN A 315 53.19 13.25 13.49
CA ASN A 315 53.31 12.31 14.62
C ASN A 315 51.95 12.11 15.33
N GLU A 316 51.91 11.18 16.30
CA GLU A 316 50.70 10.85 17.08
C GLU A 316 50.15 12.04 17.89
N GLU A 317 50.94 13.10 18.08
CA GLU A 317 50.56 14.35 18.77
C GLU A 317 50.07 15.43 17.78
N GLY A 318 49.99 15.14 16.48
CA GLY A 318 49.51 16.06 15.44
C GLY A 318 50.54 17.07 14.96
N THR A 319 51.82 16.91 15.31
CA THR A 319 52.92 17.79 14.88
C THR A 319 53.52 17.29 13.57
N LEU A 320 53.71 18.18 12.60
CA LEU A 320 54.29 17.86 11.28
C LEU A 320 55.72 17.34 11.44
N THR A 321 55.98 16.12 10.96
CA THR A 321 57.29 15.45 11.08
C THR A 321 58.09 15.46 9.79
N SER A 322 57.44 15.35 8.63
CA SER A 322 58.12 15.46 7.33
C SER A 322 57.15 15.80 6.20
N GLU A 323 57.65 16.41 5.14
CA GLU A 323 56.96 16.54 3.87
C GLU A 323 57.71 15.68 2.85
N THR A 324 57.02 14.71 2.25
CA THR A 324 57.60 13.84 1.22
C THR A 324 56.94 14.16 -0.11
N GLU A 325 57.72 14.49 -1.13
CA GLU A 325 57.21 14.63 -2.50
C GLU A 325 56.78 13.26 -3.02
N ASN A 326 55.53 13.16 -3.47
CA ASN A 326 55.02 11.94 -4.08
C ASN A 326 55.73 11.70 -5.42
N ILE A 327 56.17 10.47 -5.65
CA ILE A 327 57.00 10.09 -6.80
C ILE A 327 56.17 10.03 -8.09
N GLU A 328 54.87 9.78 -7.97
CA GLU A 328 53.94 9.71 -9.10
C GLU A 328 53.27 11.07 -9.34
N PRO A 329 53.56 11.76 -10.46
CA PRO A 329 52.88 12.99 -10.81
C PRO A 329 51.44 12.72 -11.22
N LEU A 330 50.53 13.63 -10.87
CA LEU A 330 49.13 13.59 -11.31
C LEU A 330 48.90 14.63 -12.41
N PRO A 331 48.06 14.33 -13.42
CA PRO A 331 47.67 15.31 -14.43
C PRO A 331 46.90 16.47 -13.78
N VAL A 332 47.15 17.68 -14.27
CA VAL A 332 46.43 18.88 -13.85
C VAL A 332 45.11 18.94 -14.62
N GLU A 333 44.01 18.95 -13.88
CA GLU A 333 42.67 19.22 -14.41
C GLU A 333 42.54 20.69 -14.83
N LYS A 334 42.10 20.92 -16.07
CA LYS A 334 41.81 22.27 -16.60
C LYS A 334 40.34 22.39 -16.97
N MET A 335 39.79 23.60 -16.86
CA MET A 335 38.41 23.86 -17.28
C MET A 335 38.31 23.89 -18.80
N ALA A 336 37.32 23.18 -19.33
CA ALA A 336 36.95 23.26 -20.73
C ALA A 336 36.22 24.59 -21.03
N ARG A 337 36.25 25.01 -22.30
CA ARG A 337 35.63 26.26 -22.74
C ARG A 337 34.10 26.23 -22.68
N CYS A 338 33.50 25.12 -23.09
CA CYS A 338 32.05 24.94 -23.13
C CYS A 338 31.56 24.24 -21.87
N ARG A 339 30.30 24.48 -21.55
CA ARG A 339 29.55 23.79 -20.50
C ARG A 339 28.71 22.69 -21.12
N ARG A 340 28.36 21.71 -20.30
CA ARG A 340 27.35 20.70 -20.63
C ARG A 340 26.06 21.09 -19.93
N TYR A 341 24.95 21.09 -20.65
CA TYR A 341 23.63 21.24 -20.05
C TYR A 341 22.85 19.94 -20.15
N GLU A 342 21.93 19.73 -19.22
CA GLU A 342 21.01 18.60 -19.18
C GLU A 342 19.59 19.13 -19.43
N ALA A 343 18.90 18.56 -20.42
CA ALA A 343 17.49 18.87 -20.70
C ALA A 343 16.61 17.83 -20.02
N GLU A 344 16.42 16.65 -20.61
CA GLU A 344 15.84 15.49 -19.92
C GLU A 344 16.92 14.77 -19.09
N SER A 345 16.52 14.11 -18.00
CA SER A 345 17.48 13.37 -17.17
C SER A 345 18.26 12.34 -18.00
N GLY A 346 19.58 12.43 -17.98
CA GLY A 346 20.50 11.61 -18.76
C GLY A 346 20.74 12.10 -20.20
N TRP A 347 20.16 13.23 -20.62
CA TRP A 347 20.27 13.76 -21.99
C TRP A 347 20.87 15.15 -22.01
N TYR A 348 22.03 15.25 -22.68
CA TYR A 348 22.92 16.38 -22.60
C TYR A 348 23.15 17.05 -23.95
N GLY A 349 23.40 18.35 -23.90
CA GLY A 349 23.90 19.13 -25.03
C GLY A 349 25.07 20.03 -24.63
N LEU A 350 25.77 20.54 -25.64
CA LEU A 350 26.87 21.48 -25.47
C LEU A 350 26.34 22.92 -25.46
N MET A 351 26.87 23.73 -24.56
CA MET A 351 26.51 25.13 -24.39
C MET A 351 27.78 25.97 -24.22
N SER A 352 27.79 27.17 -24.81
CA SER A 352 28.90 28.09 -24.65
C SER A 352 28.98 28.65 -23.23
N ALA A 353 30.13 29.22 -22.85
CA ALA A 353 30.32 29.80 -21.52
C ALA A 353 29.33 30.94 -21.19
N ASP A 354 28.83 31.66 -22.20
CA ASP A 354 27.83 32.72 -22.10
C ASP A 354 26.37 32.21 -22.12
N GLY A 355 26.16 30.89 -22.21
CA GLY A 355 24.84 30.28 -22.08
C GLY A 355 24.10 30.01 -23.40
N LYS A 356 24.77 30.16 -24.55
CA LYS A 356 24.16 29.85 -25.85
C LYS A 356 24.22 28.35 -26.11
N VAL A 357 23.07 27.77 -26.46
CA VAL A 357 22.99 26.36 -26.89
C VAL A 357 23.76 26.18 -28.19
N ILE A 358 24.70 25.22 -28.20
CA ILE A 358 25.53 24.87 -29.35
C ILE A 358 24.98 23.63 -30.05
N THR A 359 24.61 22.60 -29.28
CA THR A 359 24.00 21.37 -29.80
C THR A 359 22.67 21.10 -29.10
N PRO A 360 21.73 20.36 -29.73
CA PRO A 360 20.56 19.82 -29.03
C PRO A 360 20.94 18.80 -27.94
N PRO A 361 20.00 18.44 -27.04
CA PRO A 361 20.22 17.46 -25.98
C PRO A 361 20.17 16.02 -26.52
N SER A 362 21.09 15.69 -27.42
CA SER A 362 21.07 14.43 -28.19
C SER A 362 22.09 13.40 -27.70
N TYR A 363 22.82 13.68 -26.61
CA TYR A 363 23.90 12.83 -26.14
C TYR A 363 23.61 12.29 -24.75
N CYS A 364 23.88 11.01 -24.51
CA CYS A 364 23.79 10.41 -23.18
C CYS A 364 25.06 10.65 -22.35
N SER A 365 26.14 11.13 -22.98
CA SER A 365 27.35 11.58 -22.30
C SER A 365 28.08 12.64 -23.13
N ILE A 366 28.58 13.66 -22.46
CA ILE A 366 29.54 14.62 -23.02
C ILE A 366 30.68 14.76 -22.01
N GLN A 367 31.89 14.51 -22.50
CA GLN A 367 33.15 14.62 -21.75
C GLN A 367 34.08 15.58 -22.48
N ALA A 368 34.70 16.50 -21.75
CA ALA A 368 35.78 17.31 -22.30
C ALA A 368 37.05 16.47 -22.35
N ILE A 369 37.71 16.44 -23.51
CA ILE A 369 39.01 15.78 -23.72
C ILE A 369 40.10 16.78 -24.10
N GLY A 370 39.76 18.07 -24.05
CA GLY A 370 40.63 19.19 -24.36
C GLY A 370 39.93 20.52 -24.07
N TYR A 371 40.64 21.64 -24.22
CA TYR A 371 40.09 22.97 -23.96
C TYR A 371 38.84 23.27 -24.80
N ASP A 372 38.83 22.83 -26.06
CA ASP A 372 37.72 23.06 -26.99
C ASP A 372 37.32 21.80 -27.77
N ILE A 373 37.51 20.62 -27.17
CA ILE A 373 37.29 19.31 -27.78
C ILE A 373 36.47 18.44 -26.83
N TYR A 374 35.37 17.89 -27.34
CA TYR A 374 34.37 17.17 -26.55
C TYR A 374 34.04 15.83 -27.19
N LEU A 375 34.15 14.76 -26.42
CA LEU A 375 33.66 13.43 -26.80
C LEU A 375 32.18 13.34 -26.41
N CYS A 376 31.31 13.26 -27.41
CA CYS A 376 29.87 13.18 -27.26
C CYS A 376 29.39 11.80 -27.67
N LYS A 377 28.75 11.06 -26.76
CA LYS A 377 28.23 9.72 -27.03
C LYS A 377 26.71 9.75 -27.08
N ASP A 378 26.14 9.09 -28.07
CA ASP A 378 24.73 8.72 -28.08
C ASP A 378 24.54 7.28 -27.59
N ASN A 379 23.30 6.78 -27.58
CA ASN A 379 22.98 5.43 -27.10
C ASN A 379 23.57 4.30 -27.98
N GLY A 380 24.17 4.60 -29.13
CA GLY A 380 24.72 3.64 -30.09
C GLY A 380 26.19 3.24 -29.86
N GLU A 381 26.79 3.61 -28.72
CA GLU A 381 28.20 3.39 -28.35
C GLU A 381 29.26 4.12 -29.22
N ASP A 382 28.92 4.54 -30.44
CA ASP A 382 29.78 5.36 -31.28
C ASP A 382 29.79 6.83 -30.82
N GLY A 383 30.94 7.29 -30.32
CA GLY A 383 31.14 8.69 -29.93
C GLY A 383 31.52 9.57 -31.12
N VAL A 384 30.99 10.79 -31.17
CA VAL A 384 31.46 11.85 -32.07
C VAL A 384 32.32 12.84 -31.30
N ILE A 385 33.41 13.29 -31.92
CA ILE A 385 34.24 14.35 -31.36
C ILE A 385 33.77 15.68 -31.95
N LEU A 386 33.42 16.63 -31.09
CA LEU A 386 32.98 17.96 -31.48
C LEU A 386 33.95 19.03 -30.98
N ASN A 387 34.07 20.12 -31.74
CA ASN A 387 34.67 21.36 -31.24
C ASN A 387 33.65 22.20 -30.45
N GLY A 388 34.08 23.29 -29.81
CA GLY A 388 33.17 24.22 -29.11
C GLY A 388 32.24 25.06 -29.98
N LYS A 389 32.18 24.77 -31.28
CA LYS A 389 31.13 25.27 -32.19
C LYS A 389 30.13 24.18 -32.58
N GLY A 390 30.26 22.97 -32.02
CA GLY A 390 29.41 21.82 -32.32
C GLY A 390 29.73 21.16 -33.67
N GLN A 391 30.89 21.44 -34.25
CA GLN A 391 31.32 20.87 -35.53
C GLN A 391 32.15 19.61 -35.27
N ARG A 392 31.89 18.56 -36.04
CA ARG A 392 32.66 17.30 -35.98
C ARG A 392 34.13 17.53 -36.31
N ILE A 393 35.00 16.89 -35.55
CA ILE A 393 36.44 16.81 -35.79
C ILE A 393 36.75 15.36 -36.18
N ASP A 394 37.45 15.17 -37.30
CA ASP A 394 37.85 13.86 -37.82
C ASP A 394 39.22 13.41 -37.31
#